data_AF-A0A9P9RVI9-F1
#
_entry.id   AF-A0A9P9RVI9-F1
#
_cell.length_a   1.000
_cell.length_b   1.000
_cell.length_c   1.000
_cell.angle_alpha   90.00
_cell.angle_beta   90.00
_cell.angle_gamma   90.00
#
_symmetry.space_group_name_H-M   'P 1'
#
loop_
_entity.id
_entity.type
_entity.pdbx_description
1 polymer ?
#
loop_
_entity_poly.entity_id
_entity_poly.type
_entity_poly.pdbx_seq_one_letter_code
_entity_poly.pdbx_strand_id
1 'polypeptide(L)'
;MLLRILTYHQVMPIYIDFLSVFGSQAVPRDLRFSGFREQNMIKELARGPKVEFLGRSGRQFQLCYNLKASNYISLPDTKLQEQEWSIRQAAIHHQFDVETGTSLWIVTKGDKEIKDRIEDMNGVDGRPEDRDFSSPENCFRRSLDVHLLCCNWSVEDWRWYIQWLEESIDRATAIVFAPRDRSVPRHHFEPKDVQYVQSHEEKINVAIMILEANVNILKSLREFYKNLLNDKSFPWRDTCKDDILVFSEQVKVMTYDLEMQISRAKLLVKIIGDRKSLVLQHLQAQGTEKMEDLTISMHELGVMAQKEAIAMRIITVVTVIFLPATFVSTFFSTDIIKYQNGGTFSREALNNWFEVTIPLTFVTLVLCYISFKKSSRSKLARLRKVLRAPVGKSAAS
;
A
#
# COMPACT_ATOMS: atom_id res chain seq x y z
N MET A 1 18.54 11.39 -32.91
CA MET A 1 19.63 12.27 -32.43
C MET A 1 20.49 11.58 -31.38
N LEU A 2 19.90 11.08 -30.28
CA LEU A 2 20.63 10.41 -29.19
C LEU A 2 21.52 9.24 -29.63
N LEU A 3 21.00 8.31 -30.44
CA LEU A 3 21.79 7.18 -30.97
C LEU A 3 23.05 7.65 -31.71
N ARG A 4 22.95 8.71 -32.51
CA ARG A 4 24.10 9.27 -33.25
C ARG A 4 25.17 9.82 -32.31
N ILE A 5 24.78 10.47 -31.21
CA ILE A 5 25.68 10.96 -30.17
C ILE A 5 26.38 9.78 -29.49
N LEU A 6 25.61 8.79 -29.04
CA LEU A 6 26.15 7.62 -28.33
C LEU A 6 27.11 6.81 -29.22
N THR A 7 26.76 6.60 -30.50
CA THR A 7 27.62 5.90 -31.46
C THR A 7 28.88 6.71 -31.79
N TYR A 8 28.76 8.02 -32.02
CA TYR A 8 29.90 8.90 -32.31
C TYR A 8 30.91 8.90 -31.15
N HIS A 9 30.41 8.97 -29.92
CA HIS A 9 31.22 8.89 -28.72
C HIS A 9 31.51 7.46 -28.24
N GLN A 10 31.17 6.42 -29.02
CA GLN A 10 31.40 5.00 -28.69
C GLN A 10 31.05 4.65 -27.22
N VAL A 11 29.92 5.18 -26.77
CA VAL A 11 29.40 4.97 -25.42
C VAL A 11 29.07 3.50 -25.26
N MET A 12 29.36 2.94 -24.09
CA MET A 12 29.05 1.54 -23.78
C MET A 12 27.57 1.24 -24.12
N PRO A 13 27.28 0.23 -24.97
CA PRO A 13 25.93 -0.02 -25.45
C PRO A 13 24.90 -0.24 -24.33
N ILE A 14 25.33 -0.83 -23.21
CA ILE A 14 24.49 -1.06 -22.03
C ILE A 14 23.94 0.24 -21.42
N TYR A 15 24.51 1.41 -21.72
CA TYR A 15 23.96 2.70 -21.26
C TYR A 15 22.53 2.92 -21.73
N ILE A 16 22.11 2.29 -22.84
CA ILE A 16 20.73 2.33 -23.33
C ILE A 16 19.75 1.76 -22.30
N ASP A 17 20.12 0.71 -21.57
CA ASP A 17 19.28 0.13 -20.50
C ASP A 17 19.06 1.16 -19.39
N PHE A 18 20.10 1.91 -19.03
CA PHE A 18 20.01 3.01 -18.06
C PHE A 18 19.21 4.20 -18.58
N LEU A 19 19.05 4.38 -19.88
CA LEU A 19 18.22 5.42 -20.46
C LEU A 19 16.75 4.99 -20.59
N SER A 20 16.50 3.70 -20.78
CA SER A 20 15.16 3.13 -20.96
C SER A 20 14.23 3.36 -19.76
N VAL A 21 14.79 3.63 -18.59
CA VAL A 21 14.05 3.91 -17.35
C VAL A 21 13.63 5.37 -17.21
N PHE A 22 14.00 6.22 -18.16
CA PHE A 22 13.57 7.61 -18.24
C PHE A 22 12.39 7.76 -19.20
N GLY A 23 11.44 8.62 -18.84
CA GLY A 23 10.26 8.91 -19.66
C GLY A 23 9.02 9.18 -18.83
N SER A 24 7.91 9.50 -19.51
CA SER A 24 6.62 9.67 -18.86
C SER A 24 6.08 8.31 -18.41
N GLN A 25 5.90 8.14 -17.10
CA GLN A 25 5.37 6.91 -16.51
C GLN A 25 4.16 7.24 -15.65
N ALA A 26 3.05 6.50 -15.83
CA ALA A 26 1.86 6.65 -14.99
C ALA A 26 2.12 6.19 -13.54
N VAL A 27 3.01 5.22 -13.36
CA VAL A 27 3.54 4.78 -12.07
C VAL A 27 5.05 4.56 -12.25
N PRO A 28 5.93 5.17 -11.44
CA PRO A 28 7.38 5.11 -11.62
C PRO A 28 7.95 3.76 -11.17
N ARG A 29 7.54 2.66 -11.82
CA ARG A 29 7.97 1.29 -11.49
C ARG A 29 9.44 1.04 -11.81
N ASP A 30 10.02 1.83 -12.71
CA ASP A 30 11.38 1.64 -13.18
C ASP A 30 12.43 2.27 -12.24
N LEU A 31 12.01 2.93 -11.16
CA LEU A 31 12.89 3.30 -10.04
C LEU A 31 13.58 2.09 -9.40
N ARG A 32 13.08 0.88 -9.65
CA ARG A 32 13.66 -0.38 -9.17
C ARG A 32 14.92 -0.77 -9.92
N PHE A 33 15.09 -0.31 -11.17
CA PHE A 33 16.28 -0.61 -11.94
C PHE A 33 17.48 0.13 -11.36
N SER A 34 18.51 -0.62 -11.01
CA SER A 34 19.79 -0.08 -10.56
C SER A 34 20.92 -0.97 -11.05
N GLY A 35 22.04 -0.38 -11.45
CA GLY A 35 23.14 -1.14 -12.00
C GLY A 35 24.47 -0.40 -11.94
N PHE A 36 25.53 -1.19 -11.96
CA PHE A 36 26.89 -0.74 -12.20
C PHE A 36 27.48 -1.65 -13.28
N ARG A 37 28.11 -1.03 -14.28
CA ARG A 37 28.75 -1.70 -15.41
C ARG A 37 30.07 -1.01 -15.67
N GLU A 38 31.11 -1.82 -15.82
CA GLU A 38 32.46 -1.36 -16.14
C GLU A 38 32.96 -2.06 -17.39
N GLN A 39 33.81 -1.37 -18.14
CA GLN A 39 34.58 -1.94 -19.22
C GLN A 39 36.00 -1.39 -19.12
N ASN A 40 36.97 -2.25 -18.83
CA ASN A 40 38.37 -1.88 -18.71
C ASN A 40 39.15 -2.37 -19.95
N MET A 41 39.67 -1.43 -20.75
CA MET A 41 40.45 -1.66 -21.97
C MET A 41 41.85 -1.04 -21.85
N ILE A 42 42.40 -0.92 -20.64
CA ILE A 42 43.72 -0.32 -20.40
C ILE A 42 44.86 -1.22 -20.89
N LYS A 43 44.64 -2.54 -20.86
CA LYS A 43 45.62 -3.56 -21.25
C LYS A 43 45.89 -3.53 -22.75
N GLU A 44 47.16 -3.72 -23.10
CA GLU A 44 47.65 -3.63 -24.49
C GLU A 44 47.01 -4.66 -25.45
N LEU A 45 46.67 -5.84 -24.95
CA LEU A 45 46.03 -6.93 -25.70
C LEU A 45 44.51 -6.74 -25.90
N ALA A 46 43.89 -5.77 -25.22
CA ALA A 46 42.45 -5.54 -25.20
C ALA A 46 42.11 -4.05 -25.44
N ARG A 47 42.83 -3.40 -26.37
CA ARG A 47 42.61 -1.99 -26.71
C ARG A 47 41.30 -1.80 -27.46
N GLY A 48 40.61 -0.72 -27.12
CA GLY A 48 39.49 -0.21 -27.91
C GLY A 48 39.95 0.43 -29.23
N PRO A 49 38.99 0.83 -30.08
CA PRO A 49 39.29 1.55 -31.32
C PRO A 49 40.00 2.87 -31.02
N LYS A 50 41.10 3.13 -31.74
CA LYS A 50 41.80 4.41 -31.70
C LYS A 50 41.01 5.46 -32.47
N VAL A 51 40.77 6.60 -31.85
CA VAL A 51 40.03 7.72 -32.44
C VAL A 51 40.74 9.02 -32.06
N GLU A 52 41.80 9.36 -32.79
CA GLU A 52 42.68 10.49 -32.48
C GLU A 52 41.93 11.82 -32.40
N PHE A 53 40.95 12.06 -33.28
CA PHE A 53 40.18 13.31 -33.29
C PHE A 53 39.32 13.51 -32.03
N LEU A 54 39.04 12.44 -31.27
CA LEU A 54 38.36 12.49 -29.97
C LEU A 54 39.32 12.37 -28.78
N GLY A 55 40.63 12.41 -29.02
CA GLY A 55 41.62 12.15 -27.98
C GLY A 55 41.51 10.73 -27.43
N ARG A 56 41.34 9.70 -28.28
CA ARG A 56 41.24 8.31 -27.83
C ARG A 56 42.39 7.47 -28.36
N SER A 57 43.25 7.04 -27.44
CA SER A 57 44.37 6.13 -27.69
C SER A 57 43.94 4.67 -27.82
N GLY A 58 42.70 4.35 -27.44
CA GLY A 58 42.19 2.99 -27.32
C GLY A 58 42.51 2.34 -25.97
N ARG A 59 43.31 2.97 -25.11
CA ARG A 59 43.51 2.56 -23.71
C ARG A 59 42.65 3.39 -22.80
N GLN A 60 41.51 2.83 -22.42
CA GLN A 60 40.50 3.55 -21.68
C GLN A 60 39.73 2.62 -20.74
N PHE A 61 39.04 3.22 -19.78
CA PHE A 61 37.97 2.53 -19.07
C PHE A 61 36.66 3.29 -19.25
N GLN A 62 35.56 2.55 -19.16
CA GLN A 62 34.21 3.09 -19.19
C GLN A 62 33.44 2.59 -17.98
N LEU A 63 32.69 3.49 -17.34
CA LEU A 63 31.81 3.22 -16.23
C LEU A 63 30.40 3.67 -16.60
N CYS A 64 29.42 2.91 -16.15
CA CYS A 64 28.01 3.21 -16.33
C CYS A 64 27.24 2.78 -15.10
N TYR A 65 26.55 3.72 -14.48
CA TYR A 65 25.79 3.46 -13.27
C TYR A 65 24.66 4.48 -13.13
N ASN A 66 23.72 4.20 -12.25
CA ASN A 66 22.68 5.15 -11.89
C ASN A 66 22.62 5.38 -10.39
N LEU A 67 22.37 6.61 -10.00
CA LEU A 67 22.16 6.99 -8.61
C LEU A 67 20.81 7.64 -8.46
N LYS A 68 20.27 7.58 -7.25
CA LYS A 68 18.98 8.19 -6.92
C LYS A 68 19.09 9.00 -5.64
N ALA A 69 18.39 10.11 -5.59
CA ALA A 69 18.34 11.01 -4.44
C ALA A 69 16.89 11.33 -4.10
N SER A 70 16.62 11.58 -2.82
CA SER A 70 15.37 12.22 -2.40
C SER A 70 15.53 13.74 -2.53
N ASN A 71 14.50 14.42 -3.02
CA ASN A 71 14.47 15.88 -3.08
C ASN A 71 13.16 16.38 -2.49
N TYR A 72 13.26 17.39 -1.63
CA TYR A 72 12.11 18.16 -1.16
C TYR A 72 11.64 19.09 -2.28
N ILE A 73 10.35 19.03 -2.64
CA ILE A 73 9.80 19.85 -3.74
C ILE A 73 8.92 20.98 -3.21
N SER A 74 8.33 20.83 -2.03
CA SER A 74 7.44 21.83 -1.48
C SER A 74 8.16 23.15 -1.15
N LEU A 75 7.38 24.22 -1.03
CA LEU A 75 7.90 25.52 -0.62
C LEU A 75 8.42 25.46 0.83
N PRO A 76 9.38 26.32 1.20
CA PRO A 76 9.74 26.53 2.60
C PRO A 76 8.48 26.79 3.44
N ASP A 77 8.45 26.28 4.68
CA ASP A 77 7.34 26.39 5.64
C ASP A 77 6.03 25.66 5.29
N THR A 78 6.03 24.79 4.27
CA THR A 78 4.86 23.94 3.97
C THR A 78 4.52 23.02 5.14
N LYS A 79 3.24 22.98 5.53
CA LYS A 79 2.73 22.10 6.58
C LYS A 79 3.02 20.64 6.24
N LEU A 80 3.36 19.81 7.24
CA LEU A 80 3.74 18.40 7.04
C LEU A 80 2.81 17.62 6.08
N GLN A 81 1.50 17.85 6.16
CA GLN A 81 0.47 17.17 5.37
C GLN A 81 0.51 17.52 3.88
N GLU A 82 1.06 18.68 3.55
CA GLU A 82 1.18 19.24 2.19
C GLU A 82 2.62 19.12 1.68
N GLN A 83 3.52 18.56 2.48
CA GLN A 83 4.91 18.34 2.08
C GLN A 83 4.99 17.21 1.05
N GLU A 84 5.67 17.50 -0.05
CA GLU A 84 5.89 16.61 -1.17
C GLU A 84 7.38 16.38 -1.38
N TRP A 85 7.70 15.10 -1.53
CA TRP A 85 9.03 14.61 -1.79
C TRP A 85 9.03 13.85 -3.11
N SER A 86 10.07 14.01 -3.90
CA SER A 86 10.29 13.22 -5.10
C SER A 86 11.63 12.53 -5.06
N ILE A 87 11.62 11.29 -5.53
CA ILE A 87 12.84 10.55 -5.80
C ILE A 87 13.29 10.88 -7.22
N ARG A 88 14.47 11.48 -7.34
CA ARG A 88 15.12 11.79 -8.61
C ARG A 88 16.13 10.72 -8.95
N GLN A 89 16.32 10.45 -10.24
CA GLN A 89 17.31 9.50 -10.74
C GLN A 89 18.26 10.18 -11.73
N ALA A 90 19.52 9.75 -11.71
CA ALA A 90 20.54 10.15 -12.66
C ALA A 90 21.25 8.91 -13.21
N ALA A 91 21.36 8.81 -14.54
CA ALA A 91 22.17 7.80 -15.21
C ALA A 91 23.46 8.42 -15.72
N ILE A 92 24.59 7.89 -15.25
CA ILE A 92 25.92 8.46 -15.44
C ILE A 92 26.75 7.49 -16.27
N HIS A 93 27.24 7.97 -17.39
CA HIS A 93 28.27 7.33 -18.17
C HIS A 93 29.55 8.16 -18.05
N HIS A 94 30.64 7.51 -17.68
CA HIS A 94 31.97 8.09 -17.64
C HIS A 94 32.91 7.25 -18.50
N GLN A 95 33.71 7.91 -19.32
CA GLN A 95 34.76 7.29 -20.11
C GLN A 95 36.04 8.10 -19.94
N PHE A 96 37.16 7.41 -19.71
CA PHE A 96 38.45 8.04 -19.47
C PHE A 96 39.56 7.34 -20.23
N ASP A 97 40.33 8.09 -21.02
CA ASP A 97 41.49 7.62 -21.76
C ASP A 97 42.78 7.87 -20.99
N VAL A 98 43.53 6.80 -20.68
CA VAL A 98 44.70 6.90 -19.78
C VAL A 98 45.96 7.46 -20.44
N GLU A 99 46.03 7.52 -21.76
CA GLU A 99 47.20 8.09 -22.44
C GLU A 99 47.02 9.58 -22.69
N THR A 100 45.84 10.00 -23.15
CA THR A 100 45.56 11.39 -23.49
C THR A 100 44.99 12.21 -22.33
N GLY A 101 44.43 11.56 -21.31
CA GLY A 101 43.70 12.24 -20.23
C GLY A 101 42.31 12.71 -20.61
N THR A 102 41.82 12.36 -21.81
CA THR A 102 40.50 12.80 -22.28
C THR A 102 39.40 12.09 -21.50
N SER A 103 38.49 12.86 -20.91
CA SER A 103 37.31 12.34 -20.21
C SER A 103 36.03 12.72 -20.96
N LEU A 104 35.06 11.81 -20.96
CA LEU A 104 33.72 12.04 -21.47
C LEU A 104 32.72 11.68 -20.37
N TRP A 105 31.83 12.62 -20.08
CA TRP A 105 30.73 12.46 -19.15
C TRP A 105 29.41 12.63 -19.88
N ILE A 106 28.51 11.66 -19.74
CA ILE A 106 27.11 11.77 -20.16
C ILE A 106 26.25 11.53 -18.93
N VAL A 107 25.59 12.59 -18.47
CA VAL A 107 24.70 12.55 -17.31
C VAL A 107 23.28 12.79 -17.79
N THR A 108 22.43 11.78 -17.62
CA THR A 108 20.99 11.87 -17.92
C THR A 108 20.24 12.06 -16.61
N LYS A 109 19.65 13.24 -16.42
CA LYS A 109 18.85 13.64 -15.25
C LYS A 109 17.68 14.54 -15.71
N GLY A 110 16.62 14.60 -14.90
CA GLY A 110 15.44 15.43 -15.18
C GLY A 110 15.62 16.94 -14.98
N ASP A 111 16.77 17.38 -14.50
CA ASP A 111 17.13 18.79 -14.28
C ASP A 111 18.65 18.98 -14.52
N LYS A 112 19.16 20.18 -14.25
CA LYS A 112 20.56 20.55 -14.47
C LYS A 112 21.44 20.51 -13.21
N GLU A 113 20.92 20.06 -12.07
CA GLU A 113 21.61 20.17 -10.78
C GLU A 113 23.04 19.60 -10.79
N ILE A 114 23.23 18.37 -11.30
CA ILE A 114 24.56 17.76 -11.36
C ILE A 114 25.47 18.52 -12.34
N LYS A 115 24.91 19.01 -13.46
CA LYS A 115 25.65 19.81 -14.43
C LYS A 115 26.14 21.11 -13.79
N ASP A 116 25.24 21.83 -13.12
CA ASP A 116 25.52 23.13 -12.51
C ASP A 116 26.58 22.95 -11.40
N ARG A 117 26.48 21.92 -10.56
CA ARG A 117 27.52 21.61 -9.55
C ARG A 117 28.89 21.27 -10.15
N ILE A 118 28.93 20.56 -11.29
CA ILE A 118 30.19 20.27 -12.01
C ILE A 118 30.76 21.56 -12.63
N GLU A 119 29.91 22.43 -13.16
CA GLU A 119 30.33 23.74 -13.70
C GLU A 119 30.86 24.66 -12.59
N ASP A 120 30.22 24.66 -11.41
CA ASP A 120 30.67 25.42 -10.25
C ASP A 120 32.03 24.92 -9.73
N MET A 121 32.21 23.59 -9.65
CA MET A 121 33.48 22.96 -9.26
C MET A 121 34.63 23.31 -10.20
N ASN A 122 34.36 23.41 -11.51
CA ASN A 122 35.36 23.80 -12.52
C ASN A 122 35.43 25.33 -12.74
N GLY A 123 34.48 26.06 -12.15
CA GLY A 123 34.24 27.49 -12.33
C GLY A 123 35.21 28.36 -11.54
N VAL A 124 34.96 29.67 -11.51
CA VAL A 124 35.85 30.63 -10.84
C VAL A 124 35.92 30.40 -9.33
N ASP A 125 34.82 29.93 -8.74
CA ASP A 125 34.68 29.65 -7.31
C ASP A 125 35.20 28.26 -6.90
N GLY A 126 35.54 27.41 -7.87
CA GLY A 126 36.15 26.11 -7.67
C GLY A 126 37.59 26.19 -7.13
N ARG A 127 38.06 25.15 -6.45
CA ARG A 127 39.43 25.16 -5.91
C ARG A 127 40.45 25.16 -7.06
N PRO A 128 41.61 25.83 -6.92
CA PRO A 128 42.62 25.85 -7.97
C PRO A 128 43.07 24.46 -8.42
N GLU A 129 43.14 23.51 -7.48
CA GLU A 129 43.45 22.10 -7.73
C GLU A 129 42.39 21.43 -8.63
N ASP A 130 41.11 21.79 -8.48
CA ASP A 130 39.98 21.25 -9.23
C ASP A 130 39.90 21.75 -10.67
N ARG A 131 40.73 22.73 -11.03
CA ARG A 131 40.77 23.36 -12.36
C ARG A 131 41.99 22.96 -13.17
N ASP A 132 42.85 22.12 -12.61
CA ASP A 132 44.06 21.66 -13.28
C ASP A 132 43.78 20.44 -14.19
N PHE A 133 43.79 20.69 -15.50
CA PHE A 133 43.69 19.68 -16.57
C PHE A 133 44.99 19.58 -17.38
N SER A 134 46.12 20.03 -16.83
CA SER A 134 47.40 20.13 -17.56
C SER A 134 48.04 18.77 -17.87
N SER A 135 47.71 17.73 -17.11
CA SER A 135 48.27 16.39 -17.26
C SER A 135 47.18 15.32 -17.23
N PRO A 136 47.37 14.18 -17.92
CA PRO A 136 46.45 13.05 -17.83
C PRO A 136 46.24 12.55 -16.39
N GLU A 137 47.26 12.66 -15.54
CA GLU A 137 47.19 12.32 -14.11
C GLU A 137 46.23 13.25 -13.36
N ASN A 138 46.31 14.57 -13.61
CA ASN A 138 45.41 15.54 -12.98
C ASN A 138 43.98 15.38 -13.50
N CYS A 139 43.79 15.12 -14.80
CA CYS A 139 42.49 14.78 -15.37
C CYS A 139 41.87 13.54 -14.69
N PHE A 140 42.68 12.53 -14.36
CA PHE A 140 42.22 11.35 -13.63
C PHE A 140 41.76 11.72 -12.20
N ARG A 141 42.51 12.56 -11.49
CA ARG A 141 42.09 13.07 -10.16
C ARG A 141 40.74 13.77 -10.25
N ARG A 142 40.55 14.65 -11.25
CA ARG A 142 39.27 15.34 -11.47
C ARG A 142 38.11 14.37 -11.71
N SER A 143 38.37 13.26 -12.40
CA SER A 143 37.34 12.23 -12.56
C SER A 143 36.89 11.61 -11.23
N LEU A 144 37.78 11.46 -10.25
CA LEU A 144 37.42 10.99 -8.91
C LEU A 144 36.49 12.00 -8.21
N ASP A 145 36.77 13.30 -8.34
CA ASP A 145 35.96 14.35 -7.72
C ASP A 145 34.55 14.42 -8.31
N VAL A 146 34.43 14.29 -9.64
CA VAL A 146 33.10 14.22 -10.29
C VAL A 146 32.32 12.99 -9.80
N HIS A 147 32.98 11.85 -9.61
CA HIS A 147 32.35 10.68 -9.01
C HIS A 147 31.92 10.93 -7.56
N LEU A 148 32.75 11.60 -6.74
CA LEU A 148 32.40 11.96 -5.37
C LEU A 148 31.20 12.90 -5.32
N LEU A 149 31.14 13.89 -6.21
CA LEU A 149 29.99 14.78 -6.36
C LEU A 149 28.71 13.99 -6.66
N CYS A 150 28.77 13.05 -7.60
CA CYS A 150 27.64 12.18 -7.93
C CYS A 150 27.22 11.31 -6.73
N CYS A 151 28.19 10.74 -6.01
CA CYS A 151 27.94 9.95 -4.80
C CYS A 151 27.30 10.80 -3.69
N ASN A 152 27.82 12.00 -3.43
CA ASN A 152 27.31 12.91 -2.42
C ASN A 152 25.86 13.29 -2.72
N TRP A 153 25.58 13.67 -3.96
CA TRP A 153 24.21 13.94 -4.43
C TRP A 153 23.24 12.79 -4.12
N SER A 154 23.68 11.53 -4.24
CA SER A 154 22.84 10.36 -3.96
C SER A 154 22.56 10.08 -2.48
N VAL A 155 23.30 10.74 -1.59
CA VAL A 155 23.19 10.63 -0.11
C VAL A 155 22.34 11.75 0.48
N GLU A 156 22.25 12.87 -0.21
CA GLU A 156 21.54 14.07 0.26
C GLU A 156 20.06 13.80 0.57
N ASP A 157 19.57 14.51 1.59
CA ASP A 157 18.18 14.57 2.05
C ASP A 157 17.49 13.27 2.52
N TRP A 158 18.10 12.09 2.37
CA TRP A 158 17.48 10.83 2.81
C TRP A 158 17.12 10.83 4.30
N ARG A 159 17.95 11.48 5.13
CA ARG A 159 17.68 11.67 6.56
C ARG A 159 16.34 12.39 6.80
N TRP A 160 16.10 13.46 6.05
CA TRP A 160 14.92 14.30 6.16
C TRP A 160 13.69 13.63 5.55
N TYR A 161 13.86 12.94 4.41
CA TYR A 161 12.80 12.15 3.80
C TYR A 161 12.29 11.05 4.74
N ILE A 162 13.19 10.30 5.39
CA ILE A 162 12.80 9.27 6.36
C ILE A 162 12.13 9.91 7.58
N GLN A 163 12.65 11.04 8.09
CA GLN A 163 12.01 11.76 9.19
C GLN A 163 10.59 12.20 8.85
N TRP A 164 10.36 12.71 7.63
CA TRP A 164 9.03 13.07 7.17
C TRP A 164 8.06 11.88 7.16
N LEU A 165 8.53 10.69 6.74
CA LEU A 165 7.72 9.47 6.80
C LEU A 165 7.40 9.05 8.23
N GLU A 166 8.36 9.15 9.16
CA GLU A 166 8.17 8.89 10.58
C GLU A 166 7.10 9.81 11.17
N GLU A 167 7.26 11.13 10.99
CA GLU A 167 6.33 12.12 11.51
C GLU A 167 4.92 11.98 10.92
N SER A 168 4.83 11.64 9.63
CA SER A 168 3.54 11.42 8.95
C SER A 168 2.80 10.23 9.54
N ILE A 169 3.52 9.13 9.82
CA ILE A 169 2.96 7.94 10.44
C ILE A 169 2.62 8.18 11.91
N ASP A 170 3.49 8.84 12.67
CA ASP A 170 3.24 9.21 14.07
C ASP A 170 1.95 10.01 14.20
N ARG A 171 1.74 11.02 13.37
CA ARG A 171 0.49 11.81 13.41
C ARG A 171 -0.72 10.99 13.00
N ALA A 172 -0.63 10.20 11.93
CA ALA A 172 -1.76 9.40 11.43
C ALA A 172 -2.19 8.30 12.41
N THR A 173 -1.28 7.81 13.24
CA THR A 173 -1.52 6.70 14.16
C THR A 173 -1.52 7.10 15.63
N ALA A 174 -1.31 8.38 15.98
CA ALA A 174 -1.30 8.86 17.36
C ALA A 174 -2.58 8.48 18.13
N ILE A 175 -3.73 8.53 17.46
CA ILE A 175 -5.04 8.27 18.04
C ILE A 175 -5.23 6.77 18.38
N VAL A 176 -4.45 5.87 17.79
CA VAL A 176 -4.47 4.43 18.08
C VAL A 176 -4.11 4.14 19.55
N PHE A 177 -3.31 5.01 20.17
CA PHE A 177 -2.90 4.89 21.56
C PHE A 177 -3.90 5.51 22.56
N ALA A 178 -4.99 6.12 22.07
CA ALA A 178 -5.99 6.73 22.94
C ALA A 178 -6.79 5.65 23.72
N PRO A 179 -7.04 5.83 25.03
CA PRO A 179 -7.86 4.91 25.80
C PRO A 179 -9.26 4.76 25.22
N ARG A 180 -9.79 3.53 25.19
CA ARG A 180 -11.20 3.26 24.87
C ARG A 180 -12.11 3.57 26.07
N ASP A 181 -12.10 4.81 26.52
CA ASP A 181 -13.13 5.26 27.45
C ASP A 181 -14.43 5.53 26.67
N ARG A 182 -15.58 5.19 27.25
CA ARG A 182 -16.91 5.58 26.76
C ARG A 182 -17.17 7.08 26.97
N SER A 183 -16.41 7.74 27.85
CA SER A 183 -16.59 9.14 28.22
C SER A 183 -15.91 10.16 27.28
N VAL A 184 -14.98 9.72 26.42
CA VAL A 184 -14.20 10.56 25.50
C VAL A 184 -14.69 10.35 24.06
N PRO A 185 -14.73 11.38 23.19
CA PRO A 185 -15.09 11.20 21.79
C PRO A 185 -14.20 10.15 21.12
N ARG A 186 -14.80 8.99 20.80
CA ARG A 186 -14.09 7.88 20.16
C ARG A 186 -13.79 8.26 18.71
N HIS A 187 -12.54 8.08 18.29
CA HIS A 187 -12.22 8.19 16.88
C HIS A 187 -12.82 7.03 16.10
N HIS A 188 -13.61 7.34 15.07
CA HIS A 188 -14.11 6.33 14.16
C HIS A 188 -13.05 6.05 13.11
N PHE A 189 -12.51 4.83 13.12
CA PHE A 189 -11.56 4.43 12.09
C PHE A 189 -12.36 4.06 10.85
N GLU A 190 -11.80 4.39 9.69
CA GLU A 190 -12.34 4.05 8.38
C GLU A 190 -11.32 3.21 7.59
N PRO A 191 -11.76 2.45 6.58
CA PRO A 191 -10.84 1.70 5.71
C PRO A 191 -9.75 2.58 5.07
N LYS A 192 -10.03 3.87 4.85
CA LYS A 192 -9.06 4.84 4.32
C LYS A 192 -7.85 5.04 5.25
N ASP A 193 -8.00 4.86 6.56
CA ASP A 193 -6.90 5.04 7.51
C ASP A 193 -5.89 3.88 7.37
N VAL A 194 -6.38 2.66 7.15
CA VAL A 194 -5.53 1.50 6.82
C VAL A 194 -4.83 1.71 5.47
N GLN A 195 -5.55 2.20 4.47
CA GLN A 195 -4.98 2.50 3.15
C GLN A 195 -3.89 3.57 3.24
N TYR A 196 -4.10 4.61 4.06
CA TYR A 196 -3.11 5.65 4.29
C TYR A 196 -1.83 5.08 4.91
N VAL A 197 -1.95 4.28 5.98
CA VAL A 197 -0.81 3.62 6.63
C VAL A 197 -0.10 2.66 5.65
N GLN A 198 -0.85 1.88 4.88
CA GLN A 198 -0.32 0.99 3.83
C GLN A 198 0.49 1.78 2.78
N SER A 199 -0.03 2.92 2.31
CA SER A 199 0.66 3.71 1.29
C SER A 199 2.02 4.24 1.76
N HIS A 200 2.15 4.54 3.06
CA HIS A 200 3.42 4.96 3.66
C HIS A 200 4.38 3.78 3.83
N GLU A 201 3.87 2.61 4.23
CA GLU A 201 4.65 1.36 4.26
C GLU A 201 5.28 1.07 2.89
N GLU A 202 4.51 1.23 1.81
CA GLU A 202 5.00 1.06 0.44
C GLU A 202 6.08 2.08 0.08
N LYS A 203 5.89 3.36 0.41
CA LYS A 203 6.89 4.42 0.19
C LYS A 203 8.21 4.12 0.89
N ILE A 204 8.17 3.62 2.13
CA ILE A 204 9.38 3.29 2.90
C ILE A 204 10.08 2.06 2.32
N ASN A 205 9.32 1.03 1.93
CA ASN A 205 9.91 -0.14 1.27
C ASN A 205 10.58 0.21 -0.06
N VAL A 206 10.00 1.13 -0.84
CA VAL A 206 10.65 1.68 -2.04
C VAL A 206 11.94 2.43 -1.69
N ALA A 207 11.92 3.24 -0.62
CA ALA A 207 13.10 3.95 -0.14
C ALA A 207 14.24 2.99 0.26
N ILE A 208 13.92 1.94 1.04
CA ILE A 208 14.90 0.91 1.45
C ILE A 208 15.56 0.28 0.22
N MET A 209 14.75 -0.13 -0.77
CA MET A 209 15.26 -0.75 -1.99
C MET A 209 16.22 0.16 -2.75
N ILE A 210 15.90 1.45 -2.83
CA ILE A 210 16.73 2.44 -3.54
C ILE A 210 18.03 2.71 -2.78
N LEU A 211 17.96 2.87 -1.47
CA LEU A 211 19.14 3.06 -0.62
C LEU A 211 20.08 1.84 -0.70
N GLU A 212 19.54 0.62 -0.65
CA GLU A 212 20.31 -0.62 -0.80
C GLU A 212 20.99 -0.69 -2.18
N ALA A 213 20.29 -0.25 -3.23
CA ALA A 213 20.85 -0.17 -4.57
C ALA A 213 21.99 0.87 -4.66
N ASN A 214 21.82 2.07 -4.12
CA ASN A 214 22.87 3.09 -4.06
C ASN A 214 24.10 2.56 -3.30
N VAL A 215 23.90 1.92 -2.14
CA VAL A 215 24.98 1.27 -1.35
C VAL A 215 25.78 0.30 -2.21
N ASN A 216 25.09 -0.56 -2.98
CA ASN A 216 25.77 -1.52 -3.85
C ASN A 216 26.57 -0.82 -4.95
N ILE A 217 26.03 0.24 -5.55
CA ILE A 217 26.71 1.00 -6.61
C ILE A 217 27.94 1.74 -6.07
N LEU A 218 27.83 2.39 -4.92
CA LEU A 218 28.96 3.03 -4.24
C LEU A 218 30.06 2.01 -3.89
N LYS A 219 29.67 0.83 -3.40
CA LYS A 219 30.61 -0.29 -3.15
C LYS A 219 31.30 -0.75 -4.43
N SER A 220 30.56 -0.95 -5.53
CA SER A 220 31.15 -1.34 -6.82
C SER A 220 32.08 -0.29 -7.39
N LEU A 221 31.71 0.99 -7.33
CA LEU A 221 32.55 2.10 -7.79
C LEU A 221 33.85 2.19 -6.99
N ARG A 222 33.77 2.06 -5.66
CA ARG A 222 34.95 1.99 -4.77
C ARG A 222 35.85 0.81 -5.12
N GLU A 223 35.26 -0.36 -5.33
CA GLU A 223 35.98 -1.59 -5.63
C GLU A 223 36.68 -1.52 -7.00
N PHE A 224 36.05 -0.92 -8.01
CA PHE A 224 36.67 -0.67 -9.32
C PHE A 224 37.97 0.12 -9.19
N TYR A 225 37.94 1.28 -8.51
CA TYR A 225 39.14 2.11 -8.35
C TYR A 225 40.22 1.44 -7.48
N LYS A 226 39.83 0.67 -6.46
CA LYS A 226 40.77 -0.15 -5.69
C LYS A 226 41.43 -1.22 -6.55
N ASN A 227 40.67 -1.87 -7.43
CA ASN A 227 41.21 -2.89 -8.34
C ASN A 227 42.08 -2.29 -9.44
N LEU A 228 41.85 -1.03 -9.81
CA LEU A 228 42.72 -0.30 -10.72
C LEU A 228 44.15 -0.16 -10.16
N LEU A 229 44.30 -0.01 -8.84
CA LEU A 229 45.61 -0.04 -8.16
C LEU A 229 46.29 -1.41 -8.21
N ASN A 230 45.60 -2.48 -8.57
CA ASN A 230 46.21 -3.81 -8.75
C ASN A 230 46.58 -4.09 -10.21
N ASP A 231 46.09 -3.27 -11.15
CA ASP A 231 46.39 -3.42 -12.57
C ASP A 231 47.76 -2.82 -12.91
N LYS A 232 48.70 -3.68 -13.31
CA LYS A 232 50.04 -3.25 -13.76
C LYS A 232 50.01 -2.37 -15.00
N SER A 233 48.92 -2.39 -15.77
CA SER A 233 48.76 -1.55 -16.96
C SER A 233 48.27 -0.13 -16.63
N PHE A 234 47.90 0.15 -15.37
CA PHE A 234 47.51 1.49 -14.92
C PHE A 234 48.76 2.36 -14.64
N PRO A 235 48.96 3.49 -15.36
CA PRO A 235 50.20 4.27 -15.26
C PRO A 235 50.44 4.94 -13.91
N TRP A 236 49.38 5.38 -13.22
CA TRP A 236 49.47 6.21 -12.01
C TRP A 236 49.19 5.42 -10.72
N ARG A 237 49.52 4.12 -10.73
CA ARG A 237 49.31 3.23 -9.59
C ARG A 237 49.95 3.77 -8.31
N ASP A 238 51.16 4.30 -8.42
CA ASP A 238 51.93 4.78 -7.27
C ASP A 238 51.66 6.26 -6.98
N THR A 239 51.52 7.11 -8.02
CA THR A 239 51.32 8.55 -7.86
C THR A 239 49.91 8.93 -7.42
N CYS A 240 48.87 8.23 -7.90
CA CYS A 240 47.47 8.46 -7.51
C CYS A 240 46.98 7.48 -6.42
N LYS A 241 47.89 6.76 -5.76
CA LYS A 241 47.53 5.77 -4.73
C LYS A 241 46.75 6.41 -3.59
N ASP A 242 47.30 7.51 -3.05
CA ASP A 242 46.70 8.20 -1.92
C ASP A 242 45.38 8.85 -2.30
N ASP A 243 45.28 9.43 -3.51
CA ASP A 243 44.03 9.98 -4.06
C ASP A 243 42.91 8.93 -4.13
N ILE A 244 43.23 7.72 -4.63
CA ILE A 244 42.27 6.60 -4.70
C ILE A 244 41.89 6.11 -3.30
N LEU A 245 42.82 6.11 -2.34
CA LEU A 245 42.53 5.73 -0.96
C LEU A 245 41.62 6.75 -0.27
N VAL A 246 41.86 8.05 -0.47
CA VAL A 246 41.02 9.13 0.03
C VAL A 246 39.62 9.04 -0.58
N PHE A 247 39.52 8.91 -1.91
CA PHE A 247 38.27 8.64 -2.62
C PHE A 247 37.53 7.44 -2.02
N SER A 248 38.23 6.32 -1.82
CA SER A 248 37.65 5.11 -1.28
C SER A 248 37.12 5.28 0.14
N GLU A 249 37.80 6.05 0.98
CA GLU A 249 37.35 6.31 2.36
C GLU A 249 36.15 7.24 2.37
N GLN A 250 36.12 8.29 1.53
CA GLN A 250 34.95 9.17 1.41
C GLN A 250 33.70 8.41 0.93
N VAL A 251 33.82 7.58 -0.11
CA VAL A 251 32.71 6.74 -0.59
C VAL A 251 32.27 5.74 0.49
N LYS A 252 33.20 5.22 1.30
CA LYS A 252 32.87 4.32 2.41
C LYS A 252 32.08 5.02 3.53
N VAL A 253 32.43 6.26 3.86
CA VAL A 253 31.66 7.08 4.83
C VAL A 253 30.23 7.31 4.30
N MET A 254 30.09 7.72 3.05
CA MET A 254 28.77 7.87 2.40
C MET A 254 27.97 6.57 2.40
N THR A 255 28.63 5.44 2.14
CA THR A 255 27.99 4.11 2.19
C THR A 255 27.46 3.80 3.60
N TYR A 256 28.24 4.12 4.63
CA TYR A 256 27.83 3.92 6.03
C TYR A 256 26.60 4.78 6.38
N ASP A 257 26.57 6.04 5.92
CA ASP A 257 25.42 6.92 6.14
C ASP A 257 24.13 6.37 5.51
N LEU A 258 24.21 5.84 4.29
CA LEU A 258 23.08 5.17 3.64
C LEU A 258 22.67 3.90 4.42
N GLU A 259 23.62 3.08 4.88
CA GLU A 259 23.33 1.87 5.69
C GLU A 259 22.63 2.21 7.02
N MET A 260 22.98 3.34 7.64
CA MET A 260 22.28 3.86 8.80
C MET A 260 20.83 4.23 8.46
N GLN A 261 20.61 4.94 7.35
CA GLN A 261 19.26 5.29 6.90
C GLN A 261 18.42 4.04 6.53
N ILE A 262 19.03 3.03 5.90
CA ILE A 262 18.38 1.73 5.63
C ILE A 262 17.92 1.07 6.94
N SER A 263 18.79 1.06 7.95
CA SER A 263 18.47 0.45 9.25
C SER A 263 17.31 1.16 9.95
N ARG A 264 17.31 2.50 9.91
CA ARG A 264 16.22 3.34 10.42
C ARG A 264 14.90 3.09 9.68
N ALA A 265 14.94 3.06 8.35
CA ALA A 265 13.76 2.78 7.52
C ALA A 265 13.19 1.38 7.76
N LYS A 266 14.05 0.34 7.92
CA LYS A 266 13.62 -1.03 8.25
C LYS A 266 12.94 -1.11 9.61
N LEU A 267 13.41 -0.34 10.61
CA LEU A 267 12.73 -0.25 11.89
C LEU A 267 11.35 0.39 11.74
N LEU A 268 11.25 1.46 10.95
CA LEU A 268 9.99 2.14 10.69
C LEU A 268 8.96 1.24 10.01
N VAL A 269 9.36 0.38 9.06
CA VAL A 269 8.45 -0.63 8.46
C VAL A 269 7.84 -1.54 9.52
N LYS A 270 8.64 -2.00 10.50
CA LYS A 270 8.12 -2.84 11.60
C LYS A 270 7.11 -2.08 12.45
N ILE A 271 7.45 -0.84 12.83
CA ILE A 271 6.56 0.03 13.62
C ILE A 271 5.24 0.28 12.88
N ILE A 272 5.29 0.51 11.57
CA ILE A 272 4.10 0.69 10.74
C ILE A 272 3.25 -0.57 10.68
N GLY A 273 3.87 -1.74 10.51
CA GLY A 273 3.16 -3.02 10.53
C GLY A 273 2.40 -3.24 11.83
N ASP A 274 3.04 -2.97 12.97
CA ASP A 274 2.42 -3.08 14.29
C ASP A 274 1.24 -2.10 14.43
N ARG A 275 1.44 -0.83 14.04
CA ARG A 275 0.38 0.19 14.10
C ARG A 275 -0.78 -0.09 13.17
N LYS A 276 -0.53 -0.59 11.96
CA LYS A 276 -1.55 -1.02 11.01
C LYS A 276 -2.40 -2.15 11.57
N SER A 277 -1.78 -3.12 12.25
CA SER A 277 -2.48 -4.20 12.96
C SER A 277 -3.42 -3.64 14.04
N LEU A 278 -2.95 -2.66 14.81
CA LEU A 278 -3.79 -1.99 15.81
C LEU A 278 -4.96 -1.22 15.19
N VAL A 279 -4.77 -0.52 14.07
CA VAL A 279 -5.87 0.14 13.33
C VAL A 279 -6.90 -0.89 12.86
N LEU A 280 -6.44 -2.03 12.30
CA LEU A 280 -7.32 -3.11 11.88
C LEU A 280 -8.11 -3.71 13.06
N GLN A 281 -7.46 -3.90 14.21
CA GLN A 281 -8.12 -4.37 15.42
C GLN A 281 -9.19 -3.38 15.91
N HIS A 282 -8.95 -2.07 15.74
CA HIS A 282 -9.95 -1.04 16.05
C HIS A 282 -11.15 -1.10 15.10
N LEU A 283 -10.91 -1.21 13.80
CA LEU A 283 -11.97 -1.38 12.81
C LEU A 283 -12.82 -2.63 13.07
N GLN A 284 -12.18 -3.77 13.36
CA GLN A 284 -12.87 -5.01 13.67
C GLN A 284 -13.72 -4.88 14.94
N ALA A 285 -13.16 -4.28 16.00
CA ALA A 285 -13.91 -4.06 17.22
C ALA A 285 -15.12 -3.13 17.02
N GLN A 286 -15.00 -2.09 16.21
CA GLN A 286 -16.12 -1.21 15.84
C GLN A 286 -17.19 -1.96 15.05
N GLY A 287 -16.80 -2.87 14.15
CA GLY A 287 -17.72 -3.76 13.45
C GLY A 287 -18.45 -4.70 14.41
N THR A 288 -17.73 -5.27 15.38
CA THR A 288 -18.31 -6.14 16.42
C THR A 288 -19.27 -5.40 17.34
N GLU A 289 -18.96 -4.17 17.77
CA GLU A 289 -19.85 -3.35 18.61
C GLU A 289 -21.15 -3.01 17.87
N LYS A 290 -21.07 -2.58 16.61
CA LYS A 290 -22.28 -2.35 15.78
C LYS A 290 -23.11 -3.62 15.59
N MET A 291 -22.45 -4.77 15.46
CA MET A 291 -23.12 -6.07 15.35
C MET A 291 -23.78 -6.47 16.68
N GLU A 292 -23.16 -6.17 17.81
CA GLU A 292 -23.73 -6.38 19.15
C GLU A 292 -25.01 -5.56 19.33
N ASP A 293 -24.97 -4.26 19.05
CA ASP A 293 -26.13 -3.36 19.11
C ASP A 293 -27.27 -3.83 18.18
N LEU A 294 -26.92 -4.23 16.96
CA LEU A 294 -27.87 -4.79 16.01
C LEU A 294 -28.49 -6.11 16.52
N THR A 295 -27.67 -6.97 17.14
CA THR A 295 -28.12 -8.27 17.67
C THR A 295 -29.05 -8.07 18.87
N ILE A 296 -28.75 -7.13 19.76
CA ILE A 296 -29.61 -6.77 20.89
C ILE A 296 -30.95 -6.24 20.39
N SER A 297 -30.92 -5.28 19.46
CA SER A 297 -32.13 -4.71 18.86
C SER A 297 -32.98 -5.77 18.14
N MET A 298 -32.34 -6.69 17.43
CA MET A 298 -33.00 -7.82 16.78
C MET A 298 -33.61 -8.80 17.79
N HIS A 299 -32.94 -9.03 18.91
CA HIS A 299 -33.47 -9.86 20.00
C HIS A 299 -34.75 -9.23 20.59
N GLU A 300 -34.72 -7.93 20.88
CA GLU A 300 -35.88 -7.19 21.39
C GLU A 300 -37.04 -7.21 20.40
N LEU A 301 -36.78 -6.95 19.12
CA LEU A 301 -37.78 -7.03 18.05
C LEU A 301 -38.37 -8.45 17.95
N GLY A 302 -37.54 -9.48 18.07
CA GLY A 302 -37.98 -10.87 18.09
C GLY A 302 -38.92 -11.19 19.26
N VAL A 303 -38.63 -10.65 20.46
CA VAL A 303 -39.50 -10.78 21.64
C VAL A 303 -40.84 -10.06 21.43
N MET A 304 -40.83 -8.85 20.87
CA MET A 304 -42.06 -8.12 20.56
C MET A 304 -42.92 -8.86 19.52
N ALA A 305 -42.31 -9.31 18.42
CA ALA A 305 -42.99 -10.10 17.39
C ALA A 305 -43.57 -11.41 17.94
N GLN A 306 -42.87 -12.07 18.89
CA GLN A 306 -43.41 -13.24 19.56
C GLN A 306 -44.67 -12.91 20.37
N LYS A 307 -44.68 -11.79 21.12
CA LYS A 307 -45.85 -11.34 21.88
C LYS A 307 -47.04 -11.03 20.95
N GLU A 308 -46.81 -10.32 19.85
CA GLU A 308 -47.85 -10.03 18.84
C GLU A 308 -48.42 -11.33 18.23
N ALA A 309 -47.55 -12.29 17.90
CA ALA A 309 -47.98 -13.59 17.38
C ALA A 309 -48.81 -14.39 18.40
N ILE A 310 -48.52 -14.27 19.70
CA ILE A 310 -49.33 -14.89 20.77
C ILE A 310 -50.69 -14.19 20.88
N ALA A 311 -50.72 -12.86 20.90
CA ALA A 311 -51.96 -12.09 20.96
C ALA A 311 -52.89 -12.38 19.76
N MET A 312 -52.34 -12.41 18.54
CA MET A 312 -53.09 -12.81 17.34
C MET A 312 -53.67 -14.21 17.48
N ARG A 313 -52.91 -15.18 18.01
CA ARG A 313 -53.42 -16.55 18.24
C ARG A 313 -54.59 -16.55 19.23
N ILE A 314 -54.51 -15.79 20.32
CA ILE A 314 -55.61 -15.68 21.29
C ILE A 314 -56.87 -15.13 20.62
N ILE A 315 -56.76 -14.03 19.87
CA ILE A 315 -57.88 -13.43 19.13
C ILE A 315 -58.48 -14.46 18.17
N THR A 316 -57.66 -15.17 17.39
CA THR A 316 -58.18 -16.20 16.46
C THR A 316 -58.87 -17.37 17.17
N VAL A 317 -58.43 -17.76 18.36
CA VAL A 317 -59.11 -18.80 19.14
C VAL A 317 -60.46 -18.30 19.63
N VAL A 318 -60.50 -17.08 20.16
CA VAL A 318 -61.74 -16.42 20.60
C VAL A 318 -62.74 -16.31 19.43
N THR A 319 -62.32 -15.82 18.26
CA THR A 319 -63.21 -15.68 17.10
C THR A 319 -63.71 -17.03 16.59
N VAL A 320 -62.88 -18.07 16.57
CA VAL A 320 -63.30 -19.43 16.16
C VAL A 320 -64.37 -20.01 17.10
N ILE A 321 -64.33 -19.69 18.40
CA ILE A 321 -65.36 -20.12 19.36
C ILE A 321 -66.68 -19.39 19.13
N PHE A 322 -66.64 -18.08 18.87
CA PHE A 322 -67.85 -17.27 18.71
C PHE A 322 -68.50 -17.37 17.32
N LEU A 323 -67.72 -17.64 16.27
CA LEU A 323 -68.20 -17.67 14.89
C LEU A 323 -69.44 -18.56 14.66
N PRO A 324 -69.52 -19.81 15.18
CA PRO A 324 -70.68 -20.67 14.98
C PRO A 324 -71.92 -20.16 15.71
N ALA A 325 -71.75 -19.66 16.94
CA ALA A 325 -72.84 -19.10 17.73
C ALA A 325 -73.40 -17.83 17.07
N THR A 326 -72.53 -16.95 16.55
CA THR A 326 -72.95 -15.76 15.81
C THR A 326 -73.67 -16.14 14.51
N PHE A 327 -73.13 -17.10 13.73
CA PHE A 327 -73.77 -17.55 12.49
C PHE A 327 -75.16 -18.12 12.73
N VAL A 328 -75.33 -19.00 13.72
CA VAL A 328 -76.63 -19.58 14.06
C VAL A 328 -77.58 -18.51 14.59
N SER A 329 -77.11 -17.59 15.43
CA SER A 329 -77.94 -16.48 15.92
C SER A 329 -78.43 -15.57 14.79
N THR A 330 -77.56 -15.22 13.84
CA THR A 330 -77.94 -14.44 12.66
C THR A 330 -78.89 -15.22 11.76
N PHE A 331 -78.65 -16.52 11.52
CA PHE A 331 -79.53 -17.36 10.70
C PHE A 331 -80.94 -17.46 11.28
N PHE A 332 -81.06 -17.68 12.59
CA PHE A 332 -82.36 -17.71 13.30
C PHE A 332 -83.02 -16.33 13.42
N SER A 333 -82.27 -15.24 13.20
CA SER A 333 -82.82 -13.87 13.13
C SER A 333 -83.36 -13.51 11.73
N THR A 334 -83.19 -14.37 10.72
CA THR A 334 -83.75 -14.16 9.38
C THR A 334 -85.17 -14.73 9.27
N ASP A 335 -85.96 -14.20 8.33
CA ASP A 335 -87.36 -14.63 8.07
C ASP A 335 -87.54 -16.08 7.56
N ILE A 336 -86.45 -16.85 7.49
CA ILE A 336 -86.43 -18.25 7.06
C ILE A 336 -87.12 -19.15 8.11
N ILE A 337 -87.00 -18.82 9.40
CA ILE A 337 -87.61 -19.59 10.49
C ILE A 337 -88.75 -18.76 11.10
N LYS A 338 -89.99 -19.07 10.72
CA LYS A 338 -91.18 -18.36 11.19
C LYS A 338 -91.79 -19.06 12.39
N TYR A 339 -91.76 -18.42 13.55
CA TYR A 339 -92.44 -18.88 14.75
C TYR A 339 -93.87 -18.35 14.76
N GLN A 340 -94.83 -19.27 14.70
CA GLN A 340 -96.24 -18.98 14.55
C GLN A 340 -96.85 -18.63 15.92
N ASN A 341 -96.52 -17.44 16.44
CA ASN A 341 -97.26 -16.64 17.43
C ASN A 341 -96.40 -15.41 17.80
N GLY A 342 -96.90 -14.20 17.54
CA GLY A 342 -96.18 -12.92 17.65
C GLY A 342 -95.91 -12.44 19.08
N GLY A 343 -95.24 -13.26 19.88
CA GLY A 343 -94.72 -12.91 21.20
C GLY A 343 -93.21 -12.60 21.15
N THR A 344 -92.78 -11.67 22.00
CA THR A 344 -91.38 -11.20 22.13
C THR A 344 -90.38 -12.26 22.64
N PHE A 345 -90.84 -13.47 23.00
CA PHE A 345 -89.97 -14.57 23.45
C PHE A 345 -90.62 -15.95 23.17
N SER A 346 -89.89 -16.86 22.50
CA SER A 346 -90.33 -18.25 22.28
C SER A 346 -89.31 -19.24 22.88
N ARG A 347 -89.79 -20.11 23.78
CA ARG A 347 -88.96 -21.13 24.45
C ARG A 347 -88.53 -22.25 23.48
N GLU A 348 -89.34 -22.52 22.46
CA GLU A 348 -89.03 -23.48 21.40
C GLU A 348 -87.89 -22.98 20.50
N ALA A 349 -87.88 -21.68 20.18
CA ALA A 349 -86.81 -21.07 19.39
C ALA A 349 -85.45 -21.17 20.09
N LEU A 350 -85.43 -20.94 21.40
CA LEU A 350 -84.22 -21.06 22.21
C LEU A 350 -83.72 -22.51 22.29
N ASN A 351 -84.61 -23.49 22.42
CA ASN A 351 -84.22 -24.90 22.51
C ASN A 351 -83.61 -25.39 21.18
N ASN A 352 -84.22 -25.02 20.05
CA ASN A 352 -83.70 -25.35 18.72
C ASN A 352 -82.37 -24.63 18.43
N TRP A 353 -82.19 -23.41 18.95
CA TRP A 353 -80.92 -22.70 18.85
C TRP A 353 -79.79 -23.45 19.57
N PHE A 354 -80.03 -23.98 20.78
CA PHE A 354 -79.04 -24.79 21.50
C PHE A 354 -78.75 -26.11 20.77
N GLU A 355 -79.78 -26.77 20.23
CA GLU A 355 -79.65 -28.04 19.50
C GLU A 355 -78.76 -27.92 18.26
N VAL A 356 -78.77 -26.77 17.57
CA VAL A 356 -77.92 -26.53 16.39
C VAL A 356 -76.55 -25.95 16.77
N THR A 357 -76.50 -25.04 17.75
CA THR A 357 -75.27 -24.32 18.10
C THR A 357 -74.23 -25.22 18.77
N ILE A 358 -74.64 -26.13 19.65
CA ILE A 358 -73.71 -26.99 20.41
C ILE A 358 -72.96 -27.98 19.49
N PRO A 359 -73.64 -28.73 18.60
CA PRO A 359 -72.94 -29.62 17.66
C PRO A 359 -72.05 -28.86 16.69
N LEU A 360 -72.51 -27.70 16.19
CA LEU A 360 -71.74 -26.90 15.24
C LEU A 360 -70.46 -26.34 15.88
N THR A 361 -70.55 -25.81 17.10
CA THR A 361 -69.37 -25.36 17.87
C THR A 361 -68.40 -26.50 18.15
N PHE A 362 -68.91 -27.69 18.51
CA PHE A 362 -68.09 -28.89 18.71
C PHE A 362 -67.32 -29.29 17.44
N VAL A 363 -68.00 -29.35 16.28
CA VAL A 363 -67.36 -29.67 15.00
C VAL A 363 -66.31 -28.64 14.62
N THR A 364 -66.58 -27.35 14.79
CA THR A 364 -65.60 -26.30 14.49
C THR A 364 -64.36 -26.37 15.39
N LEU A 365 -64.53 -26.72 16.68
CA LEU A 365 -63.42 -26.91 17.61
C LEU A 365 -62.58 -28.14 17.25
N VAL A 366 -63.22 -29.25 16.88
CA VAL A 366 -62.52 -30.48 16.46
C VAL A 366 -61.72 -30.25 15.18
N LEU A 367 -62.31 -29.60 14.18
CA LEU A 367 -61.63 -29.26 12.93
C LEU A 367 -60.45 -28.29 13.15
N CYS A 368 -60.63 -27.31 14.04
CA CYS A 368 -59.57 -26.38 14.42
C CYS A 368 -58.42 -27.11 15.13
N TYR A 369 -58.74 -27.99 16.08
CA TYR A 369 -57.74 -28.78 16.82
C TYR A 369 -56.92 -29.69 15.89
N ILE A 370 -57.58 -30.39 14.96
CA ILE A 370 -56.91 -31.24 13.97
C ILE A 370 -55.98 -30.39 13.08
N SER A 371 -56.46 -29.24 12.61
CA SER A 371 -55.69 -28.32 11.76
C SER A 371 -54.47 -27.76 12.50
N PHE A 372 -54.65 -27.36 13.76
CA PHE A 372 -53.57 -26.84 14.61
C PHE A 372 -52.51 -27.90 14.92
N LYS A 373 -52.94 -29.13 15.22
CA LYS A 373 -52.04 -30.27 15.47
C LYS A 373 -51.23 -30.64 14.22
N LYS A 374 -51.87 -30.62 13.04
CA LYS A 374 -51.19 -30.87 11.75
C LYS A 374 -50.17 -29.78 11.42
N SER A 375 -50.52 -28.50 11.60
CA SER A 375 -49.63 -27.36 11.39
C SER A 375 -48.42 -27.40 12.34
N SER A 376 -48.64 -27.71 13.62
CA SER A 376 -47.57 -27.81 14.62
C SER A 376 -46.58 -28.94 14.29
N ARG A 377 -47.07 -30.11 13.85
CA ARG A 377 -46.21 -31.22 13.41
C ARG A 377 -45.38 -30.87 12.17
N SER A 378 -45.95 -30.14 11.21
CA SER A 378 -45.25 -29.68 10.00
C SER A 378 -44.12 -28.70 10.35
N LYS A 379 -44.38 -27.73 11.24
CA LYS A 379 -43.36 -26.78 11.72
C LYS A 379 -42.21 -27.46 12.45
N LEU A 380 -42.51 -28.43 13.33
CA LEU A 380 -41.50 -29.20 14.05
C LEU A 380 -40.61 -30.04 13.11
N ALA A 381 -41.23 -30.62 12.06
CA ALA A 381 -40.50 -31.37 11.04
C ALA A 381 -39.56 -30.47 10.22
N ARG A 382 -39.98 -29.26 9.86
CA ARG A 382 -39.12 -28.25 9.21
C ARG A 382 -37.95 -27.82 10.10
N LEU A 383 -38.21 -27.51 11.37
CA LEU A 383 -37.16 -27.14 12.35
C LEU A 383 -36.13 -28.26 12.54
N ARG A 384 -36.56 -29.52 12.66
CA ARG A 384 -35.65 -30.67 12.70
C ARG A 384 -34.83 -30.83 11.43
N LYS A 385 -35.37 -30.47 10.27
CA LYS A 385 -34.67 -30.54 8.98
C LYS A 385 -33.60 -29.46 8.87
N VAL A 386 -33.86 -28.25 9.39
CA VAL A 386 -32.89 -27.15 9.47
C VAL A 386 -31.77 -27.48 10.47
N LEU A 387 -32.12 -27.99 11.67
CA LEU A 387 -31.13 -28.38 12.69
C LEU A 387 -30.29 -29.60 12.31
N ARG A 388 -30.77 -30.45 11.38
CA ARG A 388 -30.03 -31.61 10.86
C ARG A 388 -29.33 -31.35 9.53
N ALA A 389 -29.47 -30.17 8.94
CA ALA A 389 -28.70 -29.82 7.75
C ALA A 389 -27.22 -29.65 8.18
N PRO A 390 -26.28 -30.45 7.66
CA PRO A 390 -24.87 -30.22 7.92
C PRO A 390 -24.50 -28.83 7.40
N VAL A 391 -23.83 -28.03 8.22
CA VAL A 391 -23.26 -26.74 7.81
C VAL A 391 -22.37 -27.03 6.61
N GLY A 392 -22.83 -26.59 5.43
CA GLY A 392 -22.17 -26.84 4.17
C GLY A 392 -20.76 -26.25 4.19
N LYS A 393 -19.78 -27.11 3.90
CA LYS A 393 -18.46 -26.72 3.42
C LYS A 393 -18.64 -25.75 2.25
N SER A 394 -18.16 -24.53 2.43
CA SER A 394 -17.95 -23.51 1.39
C SER A 394 -16.71 -22.74 1.86
N ALA A 395 -15.64 -22.52 1.12
CA ALA A 395 -15.28 -22.85 -0.25
C ALA A 395 -13.74 -22.96 -0.28
N ALA A 396 -13.21 -23.95 -0.98
CA ALA A 396 -11.81 -24.00 -1.40
C ALA A 396 -11.84 -24.51 -2.84
N SER A 397 -11.81 -23.57 -3.78
CA SER A 397 -11.40 -23.74 -5.17
C SER A 397 -10.70 -22.47 -5.60
#